data_AF-A0A7Z7LVG3-F1
#
_entry.id   AF-A0A7Z7LVG3-F1
#
_cell.length_a   1.000
_cell.length_b   1.000
_cell.length_c   1.000
_cell.angle_alpha   90.00
_cell.angle_beta   90.00
_cell.angle_gamma   90.00
#
_symmetry.space_group_name_H-M   'P 1'
#
loop_
_entity.id
_entity.type
_entity.pdbx_description
1 polymer ?
#
loop_
_entity_poly.entity_id
_entity_poly.type
_entity_poly.pdbx_seq_one_letter_code
_entity_poly.pdbx_strand_id
1 'polypeptide(L)'
;MKIYKNILHVLYLAIFLHLLSCRSTDTDSAIQGGGIAQVKINLLGSDFAGELTASQASLNSKTLGSMAPKSISMITPDTYIEVEEKQLLKTQASSKPGAIAAIPGSDFTTGIRFRVIAYRADNGAYQTHQDYIVGQAYAPLILNAGMEYVLVAYSAGSMGFVPNLMVVNGNSNVNTDLISSGGTEAFVYQRLNYTPVAGNNNVDLVLRHEYTSITSTVYNYIPEKEMAELLVTYPGYQNVTYGLSTGKISSYSGTSIPAQVWSGSNTREVTFNNPQVIHNNTSVTGLKNSQVWIKWNGNTSYSVYSAVMNIKPEYKQHFNIGIKRCGAYLGPNNTMWKEFMCHNLGANTNADPFIPAGTIHGAKYSWGAQTNEAGRYVSQANDQGNSGAIAGWDSTAKADGSWSDTNKTANDPCPTGYRLPTTAEWQAVIDNNNIERVGTWTHDGNFVTALYIKNSAGQRTLMLPAAGRRFGSDGSLYSPGDFGYYWSSSYGISPVAGTLVFGSTSISTTNGNRTNALSVRCIAE
;
A
#
# COMPACT_ATOMS: atom_id res chain seq x y z
N MET A 1 27.06 -3.09 100.67
CA MET A 1 27.65 -2.73 99.37
C MET A 1 26.73 -3.28 98.28
N LYS A 2 26.06 -2.38 97.54
CA LYS A 2 25.37 -2.49 96.22
C LYS A 2 24.72 -3.85 95.80
N ILE A 3 23.38 -4.00 95.70
CA ILE A 3 22.45 -3.55 94.61
C ILE A 3 22.69 -4.34 93.30
N TYR A 4 21.76 -4.93 92.54
CA TYR A 4 20.33 -5.33 92.61
C TYR A 4 19.98 -6.06 91.28
N LYS A 5 18.96 -6.95 91.33
CA LYS A 5 17.88 -7.22 90.34
C LYS A 5 18.11 -8.01 89.01
N ASN A 6 17.27 -9.05 88.92
CA ASN A 6 16.70 -9.76 87.76
C ASN A 6 16.41 -8.89 86.51
N ILE A 7 16.43 -9.52 85.32
CA ILE A 7 15.30 -9.58 84.36
C ILE A 7 15.57 -10.60 83.22
N LEU A 8 14.48 -11.30 82.89
CA LEU A 8 14.13 -12.21 81.79
C LEU A 8 14.48 -11.69 80.37
N HIS A 9 14.82 -12.59 79.41
CA HIS A 9 14.53 -12.61 77.94
C HIS A 9 15.54 -13.58 77.25
N VAL A 10 15.16 -14.79 76.81
CA VAL A 10 14.53 -15.17 75.51
C VAL A 10 15.53 -15.37 74.35
N LEU A 11 15.64 -16.65 73.95
CA LEU A 11 15.74 -17.23 72.61
C LEU A 11 17.09 -17.37 71.83
N TYR A 12 17.34 -18.64 71.49
CA TYR A 12 17.59 -19.24 70.16
C TYR A 12 19.01 -19.66 69.71
N LEU A 13 19.05 -20.95 69.35
CA LEU A 13 19.64 -21.56 68.14
C LEU A 13 21.09 -22.08 68.20
N ALA A 14 21.23 -23.41 68.13
CA ALA A 14 21.91 -24.13 67.02
C ALA A 14 22.09 -25.62 67.38
N ILE A 15 21.31 -26.50 66.77
CA ILE A 15 21.56 -27.95 66.77
C ILE A 15 22.16 -28.30 65.40
N PHE A 16 23.40 -28.80 65.45
CA PHE A 16 24.18 -29.34 64.35
C PHE A 16 23.84 -30.81 64.09
N LEU A 17 24.06 -31.22 62.84
CA LEU A 17 23.84 -32.53 62.21
C LEU A 17 24.35 -33.76 63.01
N HIS A 18 23.67 -34.91 62.86
CA HIS A 18 24.23 -36.08 62.15
C HIS A 18 23.23 -37.26 62.03
N LEU A 19 23.05 -37.69 60.77
CA LEU A 19 23.05 -39.07 60.23
C LEU A 19 22.36 -40.20 61.01
N LEU A 20 21.42 -40.87 60.33
CA LEU A 20 21.41 -42.33 60.22
C LEU A 20 20.77 -42.75 58.89
N SER A 21 21.60 -43.41 58.08
CA SER A 21 21.29 -44.07 56.82
C SER A 21 20.56 -45.39 57.04
N CYS A 22 19.44 -45.59 56.34
CA CYS A 22 18.94 -46.93 56.03
C CYS A 22 18.98 -47.12 54.51
N ARG A 23 19.88 -48.02 54.09
CA ARG A 23 20.04 -48.52 52.72
C ARG A 23 18.92 -49.55 52.47
N SER A 24 18.13 -49.37 51.42
CA SER A 24 17.36 -50.47 50.82
C SER A 24 17.58 -50.43 49.32
N THR A 25 17.75 -51.64 48.78
CA THR A 25 18.36 -52.03 47.52
C THR A 25 17.54 -51.68 46.28
N ASP A 26 18.26 -51.27 45.24
CA ASP A 26 17.79 -51.00 43.88
C ASP A 26 17.00 -52.17 43.29
N THR A 27 15.86 -51.83 42.67
CA THR A 27 15.38 -52.52 41.47
C THR A 27 15.26 -51.47 40.38
N ASP A 28 16.19 -51.54 39.44
CA ASP A 28 16.18 -50.84 38.16
C ASP A 28 14.84 -51.08 37.45
N SER A 29 14.06 -50.03 37.32
CA SER A 29 13.12 -49.84 36.23
C SER A 29 13.42 -48.48 35.68
N ALA A 30 13.79 -48.42 34.40
CA ALA A 30 14.12 -47.20 33.68
C ALA A 30 13.07 -46.10 33.94
N ILE A 31 13.36 -45.18 34.86
CA ILE A 31 12.63 -43.93 34.99
C ILE A 31 13.13 -43.05 33.85
N GLN A 32 12.37 -43.02 32.75
CA GLN A 32 12.38 -41.85 31.88
C GLN A 32 12.18 -40.63 32.79
N GLY A 33 13.20 -39.75 32.86
CA GLY A 33 13.39 -38.73 33.90
C GLY A 33 12.11 -38.07 34.42
N GLY A 34 11.57 -38.60 35.52
CA GLY A 34 10.38 -38.09 36.20
C GLY A 34 10.74 -37.01 37.21
N GLY A 35 10.76 -35.76 36.76
CA GLY A 35 10.91 -34.59 37.64
C GLY A 35 9.79 -33.58 37.38
N ILE A 36 9.48 -32.74 38.37
CA ILE A 36 8.58 -31.60 38.17
C ILE A 36 9.38 -30.44 37.57
N ALA A 37 8.82 -29.81 36.53
CA ALA A 37 9.37 -28.62 35.91
C ALA A 37 8.51 -27.39 36.22
N GLN A 38 9.16 -26.31 36.66
CA GLN A 38 8.56 -24.99 36.84
C GLN A 38 8.89 -24.12 35.64
N VAL A 39 7.89 -23.87 34.78
CA VAL A 39 8.09 -23.12 33.53
C VAL A 39 7.62 -21.68 33.70
N LYS A 40 8.59 -20.77 33.73
CA LYS A 40 8.38 -19.32 33.81
C LYS A 40 8.09 -18.77 32.42
N ILE A 41 6.95 -18.09 32.24
CA ILE A 41 6.56 -17.49 30.97
C ILE A 41 6.97 -16.02 30.94
N ASN A 42 7.79 -15.62 29.97
CA ASN A 42 8.15 -14.24 29.71
C ASN A 42 7.47 -13.77 28.41
N LEU A 43 6.55 -12.81 28.51
CA LEU A 43 5.96 -12.17 27.34
C LEU A 43 6.84 -11.00 26.91
N LEU A 44 7.50 -11.11 25.75
CA LEU A 44 8.42 -10.11 25.23
C LEU A 44 7.73 -9.02 24.41
N GLY A 45 6.54 -9.31 23.86
CA GLY A 45 5.78 -8.35 23.04
C GLY A 45 4.89 -9.03 22.01
N SER A 46 4.41 -8.24 21.05
CA SER A 46 3.65 -8.72 19.89
C SER A 46 4.28 -8.29 18.58
N ASP A 47 3.94 -8.96 17.48
CA ASP A 47 4.41 -8.62 16.16
C ASP A 47 3.38 -8.89 15.04
N PHE A 48 3.53 -8.20 13.92
CA PHE A 48 2.80 -8.43 12.67
C PHE A 48 3.70 -9.15 11.66
N ALA A 49 3.09 -9.84 10.70
CA ALA A 49 3.79 -10.35 9.52
C ALA A 49 4.41 -9.24 8.68
N GLY A 50 5.53 -9.57 8.04
CA GLY A 50 6.25 -8.68 7.12
C GLY A 50 7.05 -9.46 6.07
N GLU A 51 7.28 -8.84 4.93
CA GLU A 51 8.10 -9.40 3.83
C GLU A 51 9.52 -8.83 3.86
N LEU A 52 10.56 -9.67 3.78
CA LEU A 52 11.99 -9.32 3.76
C LEU A 52 12.40 -8.43 2.57
N THR A 53 12.12 -7.12 2.60
CA THR A 53 12.98 -6.11 1.95
C THR A 53 14.28 -5.95 2.74
N ALA A 54 15.41 -6.16 2.08
CA ALA A 54 16.73 -6.19 2.69
C ALA A 54 17.15 -4.82 3.20
N SER A 55 17.35 -4.71 4.52
CA SER A 55 18.48 -3.95 5.05
C SER A 55 19.37 -4.97 5.74
N GLN A 56 20.09 -5.75 4.94
CA GLN A 56 21.25 -6.46 5.48
C GLN A 56 22.37 -5.44 5.58
N ALA A 57 22.92 -5.29 6.78
CA ALA A 57 24.15 -4.56 7.07
C ALA A 57 25.39 -5.31 6.51
N SER A 58 25.31 -5.82 5.29
CA SER A 58 26.43 -6.45 4.59
C SER A 58 26.72 -5.69 3.30
N LEU A 59 27.88 -5.04 3.32
CA LEU A 59 28.65 -4.44 2.24
C LEU A 59 28.31 -4.94 0.83
N ASN A 60 28.10 -3.99 -0.09
CA ASN A 60 28.31 -4.09 -1.54
C ASN A 60 27.35 -4.93 -2.42
N SER A 61 26.04 -4.83 -2.24
CA SER A 61 25.12 -5.05 -3.37
C SER A 61 24.15 -3.88 -3.54
N LYS A 62 24.36 -3.09 -4.60
CA LYS A 62 23.30 -2.27 -5.22
C LYS A 62 22.23 -3.21 -5.77
N THR A 63 21.37 -3.73 -4.89
CA THR A 63 20.16 -4.44 -5.29
C THR A 63 19.02 -3.44 -5.28
N LEU A 64 18.41 -3.26 -6.45
CA LEU A 64 17.21 -2.48 -6.72
C LEU A 64 16.22 -2.63 -5.55
N GLY A 65 15.99 -1.57 -4.78
CA GLY A 65 14.91 -1.55 -3.82
C GLY A 65 13.62 -1.82 -4.58
N SER A 66 12.84 -2.83 -4.19
CA SER A 66 11.51 -3.04 -4.76
C SER A 66 10.73 -1.75 -4.55
N MET A 67 10.39 -1.05 -5.64
CA MET A 67 9.52 0.12 -5.57
C MET A 67 8.23 -0.29 -4.85
N ALA A 68 7.72 0.56 -3.96
CA ALA A 68 6.43 0.34 -3.32
C ALA A 68 5.38 0.08 -4.41
N PRO A 69 4.51 -0.94 -4.26
CA PRO A 69 3.48 -1.21 -5.25
C PRO A 69 2.55 0.01 -5.35
N LYS A 70 2.36 0.49 -6.58
CA LYS A 70 1.63 1.70 -6.93
C LYS A 70 0.61 1.40 -8.00
N SER A 71 -0.56 2.02 -7.92
CA SER A 71 -1.63 1.92 -8.91
C SER A 71 -2.26 3.28 -9.17
N ILE A 72 -2.76 3.48 -10.39
CA ILE A 72 -3.40 4.70 -10.81
C ILE A 72 -4.70 4.37 -11.53
N SER A 73 -5.75 5.12 -11.20
CA SER A 73 -7.07 5.00 -11.81
C SER A 73 -7.61 6.38 -12.14
N MET A 74 -7.88 6.61 -13.43
CA MET A 74 -8.50 7.85 -13.90
C MET A 74 -9.97 7.92 -13.43
N ILE A 75 -10.38 9.09 -12.95
CA ILE A 75 -11.76 9.43 -12.61
C ILE A 75 -12.39 10.17 -13.79
N THR A 76 -11.67 11.17 -14.27
CA THR A 76 -11.96 11.99 -15.45
C THR A 76 -10.67 12.12 -16.26
N PRO A 77 -10.68 12.61 -17.50
CA PRO A 77 -9.47 12.73 -18.30
C PRO A 77 -8.33 13.52 -17.65
N ASP A 78 -8.63 14.45 -16.74
CA ASP A 78 -7.72 15.33 -16.01
C ASP A 78 -7.48 14.94 -14.54
N THR A 79 -8.25 14.01 -13.95
CA THR A 79 -8.21 13.68 -12.51
C THR A 79 -8.05 12.19 -12.29
N TYR A 80 -7.16 11.81 -11.37
CA TYR A 80 -6.89 10.41 -11.05
C TYR A 80 -6.69 10.19 -9.55
N ILE A 81 -6.92 8.95 -9.14
CA ILE A 81 -6.52 8.43 -7.83
C ILE A 81 -5.24 7.63 -8.02
N GLU A 82 -4.27 7.92 -7.17
CA GLU A 82 -3.05 7.16 -7.00
C GLU A 82 -3.12 6.44 -5.66
N VAL A 83 -2.86 5.12 -5.64
CA VAL A 83 -2.76 4.36 -4.41
C VAL A 83 -1.40 3.68 -4.33
N GLU A 84 -0.72 3.86 -3.20
CA GLU A 84 0.60 3.31 -2.90
C GLU A 84 0.59 2.61 -1.53
N GLU A 85 1.17 1.42 -1.43
CA GLU A 85 1.40 0.76 -0.14
C GLU A 85 2.76 1.20 0.43
N LYS A 86 2.72 1.97 1.53
CA LYS A 86 3.91 2.40 2.24
C LYS A 86 4.61 1.21 2.88
N GLN A 87 5.89 1.05 2.56
CA GLN A 87 6.74 0.04 3.17
C GLN A 87 7.07 0.42 4.61
N LEU A 88 6.76 -0.47 5.56
CA LEU A 88 7.12 -0.30 6.97
C LEU A 88 8.51 -0.92 7.25
N LEU A 89 9.39 -0.16 7.91
CA LEU A 89 10.77 -0.55 8.23
C LEU A 89 10.80 -1.69 9.26
N LYS A 90 11.79 -2.59 9.12
CA LYS A 90 11.97 -3.79 9.94
C LYS A 90 13.04 -3.61 11.01
N THR A 91 12.93 -4.37 12.10
CA THR A 91 14.03 -4.67 13.02
C THR A 91 14.35 -6.16 12.96
N GLN A 92 15.58 -6.55 12.55
CA GLN A 92 16.05 -7.94 12.71
C GLN A 92 16.63 -8.11 14.12
N ALA A 93 16.17 -9.12 14.86
CA ALA A 93 16.74 -9.51 16.16
C ALA A 93 17.29 -10.95 16.20
N SER A 94 17.33 -11.70 15.08
CA SER A 94 17.76 -13.11 15.10
C SER A 94 18.52 -13.53 13.84
N SER A 95 19.67 -14.18 14.04
CA SER A 95 20.54 -14.78 13.03
C SER A 95 20.14 -16.21 12.63
N LYS A 96 18.94 -16.68 13.01
CA LYS A 96 18.49 -18.05 12.69
C LYS A 96 17.97 -18.16 11.25
N PRO A 97 18.44 -19.13 10.45
CA PRO A 97 17.86 -19.44 9.14
C PRO A 97 16.40 -19.86 9.31
N GLY A 98 15.48 -19.21 8.58
CA GLY A 98 14.03 -19.51 8.63
C GLY A 98 13.19 -18.61 9.53
N ALA A 99 13.77 -17.60 10.18
CA ALA A 99 12.99 -16.59 10.89
C ALA A 99 12.20 -15.71 9.89
N ILE A 100 10.87 -15.71 10.02
CA ILE A 100 9.99 -14.82 9.24
C ILE A 100 10.23 -13.38 9.71
N ALA A 101 10.39 -12.44 8.77
CA ALA A 101 10.48 -11.02 9.12
C ALA A 101 9.21 -10.55 9.83
N ALA A 102 9.38 -9.80 10.92
CA ALA A 102 8.28 -9.35 11.76
C ALA A 102 8.35 -7.83 11.95
N ILE A 103 7.18 -7.18 11.99
CA ILE A 103 7.05 -5.76 12.32
C ILE A 103 6.60 -5.69 13.78
N PRO A 104 7.28 -4.94 14.66
CA PRO A 104 6.83 -4.80 16.04
C PRO A 104 5.37 -4.33 16.12
N GLY A 105 4.58 -5.02 16.94
CA GLY A 105 3.22 -4.63 17.29
C GLY A 105 3.22 -3.54 18.36
N SER A 106 2.04 -3.20 18.89
CA SER A 106 1.95 -2.37 20.09
C SER A 106 2.48 -3.12 21.31
N ASP A 107 3.10 -2.38 22.22
CA ASP A 107 3.51 -2.93 23.51
C ASP A 107 2.28 -3.39 24.29
N PHE A 108 2.38 -4.56 24.93
CA PHE A 108 1.35 -4.98 25.88
C PHE A 108 1.43 -4.09 27.12
N THR A 109 0.45 -3.20 27.28
CA THR A 109 0.37 -2.33 28.45
C THR A 109 0.02 -3.13 29.72
N THR A 110 0.41 -2.61 30.88
CA THR A 110 0.11 -3.19 32.18
C THR A 110 -1.39 -3.49 32.32
N GLY A 111 -1.73 -4.70 32.74
CA GLY A 111 -3.11 -5.14 32.95
C GLY A 111 -3.71 -5.97 31.80
N ILE A 112 -3.06 -6.05 30.64
CA ILE A 112 -3.48 -6.99 29.58
C ILE A 112 -3.37 -8.43 30.07
N ARG A 113 -4.37 -9.24 29.73
CA ARG A 113 -4.44 -10.66 30.11
C ARG A 113 -4.06 -11.57 28.96
N PHE A 114 -3.34 -12.64 29.24
CA PHE A 114 -3.04 -13.71 28.28
C PHE A 114 -3.09 -15.07 28.95
N ARG A 115 -3.39 -16.12 28.18
CA ARG A 115 -3.46 -17.51 28.66
C ARG A 115 -2.37 -18.33 27.97
N VAL A 116 -1.76 -19.25 28.71
CA VAL A 116 -0.92 -20.32 28.17
C VAL A 116 -1.52 -21.67 28.53
N ILE A 117 -1.73 -22.52 27.53
CA ILE A 117 -2.24 -23.88 27.66
C ILE A 117 -1.16 -24.85 27.22
N ALA A 118 -0.95 -25.91 28.00
CA ALA A 118 -0.10 -27.03 27.62
C ALA A 118 -0.95 -28.24 27.23
N TYR A 119 -0.71 -28.73 26.02
CA TYR A 119 -1.24 -30.00 25.52
C TYR A 119 -0.09 -30.99 25.39
N ARG A 120 -0.32 -32.27 25.66
CA ARG A 120 0.69 -33.31 25.43
C ARG A 120 0.92 -33.49 23.94
N ALA A 121 2.17 -33.55 23.50
CA ALA A 121 2.48 -33.65 22.07
C ALA A 121 2.13 -35.03 21.46
N ASP A 122 2.09 -36.08 22.28
CA ASP A 122 1.86 -37.45 21.85
C ASP A 122 0.42 -37.75 21.42
N ASN A 123 -0.57 -37.14 22.07
CA ASN A 123 -1.99 -37.40 21.82
C ASN A 123 -2.84 -36.12 21.72
N GLY A 124 -2.24 -34.94 21.90
CA GLY A 124 -2.91 -33.65 21.86
C GLY A 124 -3.80 -33.37 23.07
N ALA A 125 -3.82 -34.23 24.09
CA ALA A 125 -4.69 -34.08 25.25
C ALA A 125 -4.26 -32.90 26.12
N TYR A 126 -5.24 -32.18 26.66
CA TYR A 126 -5.00 -31.11 27.62
C TYR A 126 -4.25 -31.62 28.86
N GLN A 127 -3.18 -30.90 29.25
CA GLN A 127 -2.45 -31.14 30.49
C GLN A 127 -2.84 -30.11 31.56
N THR A 128 -2.64 -28.83 31.26
CA THR A 128 -2.86 -27.73 32.20
C THR A 128 -2.92 -26.38 31.47
N HIS A 129 -3.37 -25.33 32.14
CA HIS A 129 -3.24 -23.95 31.67
C HIS A 129 -2.94 -23.00 32.82
N GLN A 130 -2.46 -21.81 32.48
CA GLN A 130 -2.28 -20.71 33.41
C GLN A 130 -2.69 -19.40 32.75
N ASP A 131 -3.34 -18.55 33.54
CA ASP A 131 -3.69 -17.18 33.19
C ASP A 131 -2.68 -16.19 33.77
N TYR A 132 -2.32 -15.20 32.96
CA TYR A 132 -1.31 -14.19 33.28
C TYR A 132 -1.86 -12.78 33.08
N ILE A 133 -1.32 -11.85 33.86
CA ILE A 133 -1.59 -10.41 33.75
C ILE A 133 -0.25 -9.69 33.56
N VAL A 134 -0.11 -8.93 32.48
CA VAL A 134 1.10 -8.17 32.18
C VAL A 134 1.36 -7.15 33.28
N GLY A 135 2.58 -7.16 33.84
CA GLY A 135 3.00 -6.27 34.93
C GLY A 135 2.68 -6.78 36.34
N GLN A 136 2.16 -7.99 36.50
CA GLN A 136 1.95 -8.65 37.80
C GLN A 136 2.91 -9.84 38.00
N ALA A 137 3.20 -10.19 39.24
CA ALA A 137 3.93 -11.41 39.56
C ALA A 137 3.07 -12.64 39.19
N TYR A 138 3.70 -13.69 38.67
CA TYR A 138 3.00 -14.84 38.11
C TYR A 138 3.54 -16.18 38.62
N ALA A 139 2.65 -17.17 38.69
CA ALA A 139 3.00 -18.55 39.02
C ALA A 139 3.61 -19.27 37.79
N PRO A 140 4.60 -20.15 37.99
CA PRO A 140 5.12 -20.98 36.91
C PRO A 140 4.07 -22.00 36.44
N LEU A 141 4.08 -22.31 35.15
CA LEU A 141 3.32 -23.42 34.59
C LEU A 141 4.02 -24.74 35.00
N ILE A 142 3.28 -25.63 35.67
CA ILE A 142 3.84 -26.87 36.21
C ILE A 142 3.66 -28.02 35.20
N LEU A 143 4.76 -28.60 34.74
CA LEU A 143 4.80 -29.68 33.74
C LEU A 143 5.70 -30.83 34.19
N ASN A 144 5.59 -31.99 33.53
CA ASN A 144 6.50 -33.11 33.76
C ASN A 144 7.76 -32.90 32.92
N ALA A 145 8.92 -32.98 33.56
CA ALA A 145 10.21 -32.92 32.88
C ALA A 145 10.35 -34.07 31.87
N GLY A 146 11.03 -33.80 30.75
CA GLY A 146 11.33 -34.78 29.70
C GLY A 146 10.15 -35.15 28.79
N MET A 147 8.94 -34.68 29.05
CA MET A 147 7.79 -34.86 28.14
C MET A 147 7.68 -33.70 27.15
N GLU A 148 7.37 -34.00 25.88
CA GLU A 148 7.12 -32.97 24.88
C GLU A 148 5.67 -32.46 24.98
N TYR A 149 5.52 -31.14 24.95
CA TYR A 149 4.24 -30.43 24.99
C TYR A 149 4.09 -29.50 23.79
N VAL A 150 2.85 -29.27 23.38
CA VAL A 150 2.46 -28.14 22.52
C VAL A 150 1.95 -27.05 23.44
N LEU A 151 2.68 -25.94 23.52
CA LEU A 151 2.24 -24.74 24.21
C LEU A 151 1.46 -23.86 23.26
N VAL A 152 0.29 -23.43 23.71
CA VAL A 152 -0.59 -22.49 23.02
C VAL A 152 -0.73 -21.25 23.90
N ALA A 153 -0.27 -20.11 23.40
CA ALA A 153 -0.38 -18.82 24.08
C ALA A 153 -1.24 -17.86 23.26
N TYR A 154 -2.16 -17.16 23.91
CA TYR A 154 -2.99 -16.16 23.23
C TYR A 154 -3.47 -15.05 24.17
N SER A 155 -3.82 -13.91 23.58
CA SER A 155 -4.44 -12.76 24.24
C SER A 155 -5.40 -12.09 23.27
N ALA A 156 -6.50 -11.50 23.75
CA ALA A 156 -7.29 -10.55 22.95
C ALA A 156 -6.85 -9.08 23.14
N GLY A 157 -5.68 -8.85 23.76
CA GLY A 157 -5.12 -7.53 24.04
C GLY A 157 -6.03 -6.64 24.87
N SER A 158 -6.87 -7.23 25.72
CA SER A 158 -7.79 -6.52 26.60
C SER A 158 -7.53 -6.84 28.06
N MET A 159 -8.07 -6.02 28.96
CA MET A 159 -8.04 -6.26 30.41
C MET A 159 -9.05 -7.34 30.85
N GLY A 160 -9.97 -7.75 29.98
CA GLY A 160 -10.91 -8.85 30.20
C GLY A 160 -10.36 -10.18 29.67
N PHE A 161 -10.83 -11.31 30.23
CA PHE A 161 -10.63 -12.60 29.57
C PHE A 161 -11.61 -12.72 28.41
N VAL A 162 -11.10 -12.41 27.24
CA VAL A 162 -11.66 -12.67 25.92
C VAL A 162 -10.45 -13.22 25.14
N PRO A 163 -10.57 -14.28 24.32
CA PRO A 163 -11.78 -14.87 23.78
C PRO A 163 -12.27 -16.11 24.54
N ASN A 164 -13.57 -16.43 24.39
CA ASN A 164 -14.16 -17.65 24.92
C ASN A 164 -13.55 -18.85 24.17
N LEU A 165 -12.82 -19.71 24.91
CA LEU A 165 -12.58 -21.07 24.45
C LEU A 165 -13.94 -21.73 24.28
N MET A 166 -14.26 -22.18 23.07
CA MET A 166 -15.53 -22.88 22.83
C MET A 166 -15.52 -24.30 23.44
N VAL A 167 -14.35 -24.79 23.88
CA VAL A 167 -14.20 -26.08 24.55
C VAL A 167 -13.50 -25.88 25.89
N VAL A 168 -14.27 -26.01 26.97
CA VAL A 168 -13.74 -26.21 28.33
C VAL A 168 -14.57 -27.30 28.98
N ASN A 169 -14.19 -28.56 28.76
CA ASN A 169 -14.58 -29.72 29.56
C ASN A 169 -13.44 -30.75 29.41
N GLY A 170 -13.28 -31.68 30.36
CA GLY A 170 -12.13 -32.58 30.52
C GLY A 170 -11.75 -33.51 29.35
N ASN A 171 -12.30 -33.30 28.16
CA ASN A 171 -11.95 -33.94 26.88
C ASN A 171 -11.26 -32.97 25.89
N SER A 172 -10.80 -31.80 26.32
CA SER A 172 -10.08 -30.82 25.49
C SER A 172 -8.87 -31.43 24.77
N ASN A 173 -8.74 -31.17 23.48
CA ASN A 173 -7.65 -31.65 22.65
C ASN A 173 -7.25 -30.56 21.65
N VAL A 174 -5.94 -30.30 21.54
CA VAL A 174 -5.40 -29.26 20.65
C VAL A 174 -5.87 -29.43 19.20
N ASN A 175 -6.14 -30.67 18.77
CA ASN A 175 -6.60 -31.01 17.43
C ASN A 175 -8.03 -30.59 17.13
N THR A 176 -8.87 -30.42 18.16
CA THR A 176 -10.29 -30.11 18.02
C THR A 176 -10.70 -28.79 18.66
N ASP A 177 -9.90 -28.26 19.57
CA ASP A 177 -10.24 -27.06 20.31
C ASP A 177 -10.21 -25.80 19.41
N LEU A 178 -11.19 -24.94 19.62
CA LEU A 178 -11.42 -23.73 18.85
C LEU A 178 -11.48 -22.49 19.76
N ILE A 179 -10.97 -21.37 19.25
CA ILE A 179 -11.11 -20.04 19.85
C ILE A 179 -11.95 -19.18 18.93
N SER A 180 -13.07 -18.66 19.43
CA SER A 180 -13.86 -17.64 18.71
C SER A 180 -13.53 -16.25 19.24
N SER A 181 -13.09 -15.33 18.38
CA SER A 181 -12.93 -13.92 18.71
C SER A 181 -13.81 -13.04 17.83
N GLY A 182 -14.42 -12.02 18.46
CA GLY A 182 -15.16 -10.97 17.79
C GLY A 182 -14.59 -9.61 18.14
N GLY A 183 -14.39 -8.75 17.14
CA GLY A 183 -14.43 -7.30 17.30
C GLY A 183 -13.28 -6.56 17.99
N THR A 184 -12.05 -7.07 18.15
CA THR A 184 -10.94 -6.24 18.64
C THR A 184 -9.61 -6.49 17.93
N GLU A 185 -8.81 -5.42 17.76
CA GLU A 185 -7.55 -5.40 17.01
C GLU A 185 -6.42 -6.29 17.51
N ALA A 186 -6.61 -6.94 18.64
CA ALA A 186 -5.50 -7.36 19.47
C ALA A 186 -5.52 -8.85 19.80
N PHE A 187 -6.26 -9.67 19.02
CA PHE A 187 -6.02 -11.11 19.10
C PHE A 187 -4.64 -11.44 18.55
N VAL A 188 -3.85 -11.97 19.47
CA VAL A 188 -2.50 -12.42 19.22
C VAL A 188 -2.36 -13.87 19.64
N TYR A 189 -1.54 -14.62 18.92
CA TYR A 189 -1.41 -16.06 19.09
C TYR A 189 0.04 -16.53 18.91
N GLN A 190 0.43 -17.56 19.64
CA GLN A 190 1.66 -18.29 19.40
C GLN A 190 1.50 -19.76 19.77
N ARG A 191 2.04 -20.64 18.91
CA ARG A 191 2.16 -22.08 19.14
C ARG A 191 3.62 -22.49 19.07
N LEU A 192 4.08 -23.27 20.04
CA LEU A 192 5.42 -23.87 19.98
C LEU A 192 5.47 -25.24 20.65
N ASN A 193 6.36 -26.10 20.15
CA ASN A 193 6.70 -27.34 20.82
C ASN A 193 7.73 -27.06 21.92
N TYR A 194 7.58 -27.70 23.07
CA TYR A 194 8.41 -27.43 24.24
C TYR A 194 8.61 -28.69 25.09
N THR A 195 9.86 -28.97 25.47
CA THR A 195 10.21 -30.07 26.38
C THR A 195 10.92 -29.48 27.60
N PRO A 196 10.27 -29.41 28.77
CA PRO A 196 10.89 -28.87 29.97
C PRO A 196 11.91 -29.85 30.56
N VAL A 197 12.92 -29.31 31.25
CA VAL A 197 13.84 -30.08 32.10
C VAL A 197 13.43 -29.97 33.57
N ALA A 198 13.92 -30.86 34.43
CA ALA A 198 13.61 -30.79 35.86
C ALA A 198 14.10 -29.47 36.48
N GLY A 199 13.30 -28.88 37.36
CA GLY A 199 13.61 -27.60 38.00
C GLY A 199 13.11 -26.38 37.21
N ASN A 200 13.86 -25.28 37.25
CA ASN A 200 13.43 -23.99 36.71
C ASN A 200 13.69 -23.90 35.20
N ASN A 201 12.67 -23.45 34.48
CA ASN A 201 12.69 -23.28 33.04
C ASN A 201 12.14 -21.91 32.68
N ASN A 202 12.54 -21.39 31.51
CA ASN A 202 12.01 -20.15 30.97
C ASN A 202 11.52 -20.37 29.54
N VAL A 203 10.38 -19.76 29.19
CA VAL A 203 9.86 -19.69 27.83
C VAL A 203 9.58 -18.24 27.50
N ASP A 204 10.22 -17.76 26.45
CA ASP A 204 10.03 -16.41 25.92
C ASP A 204 8.99 -16.46 24.80
N LEU A 205 7.98 -15.59 24.88
CA LEU A 205 6.86 -15.51 23.95
C LEU A 205 6.86 -14.17 23.22
N VAL A 206 6.63 -14.22 21.91
CA VAL A 206 6.30 -13.07 21.06
C VAL A 206 5.04 -13.47 20.32
N LEU A 207 3.92 -12.82 20.63
CA LEU A 207 2.61 -13.23 20.12
C LEU A 207 2.33 -12.53 18.78
N ARG A 208 1.97 -13.31 17.75
CA ARG A 208 1.68 -12.82 16.40
C ARG A 208 0.27 -12.27 16.33
N HIS A 209 0.10 -11.06 15.80
CA HIS A 209 -1.21 -10.51 15.44
C HIS A 209 -1.84 -11.36 14.34
N GLU A 210 -3.00 -11.92 14.62
CA GLU A 210 -3.79 -12.69 13.65
C GLU A 210 -4.70 -11.80 12.80
N TYR A 211 -4.74 -10.52 13.18
CA TYR A 211 -5.53 -9.47 12.58
C TYR A 211 -4.65 -8.55 11.73
N THR A 212 -5.20 -8.02 10.64
CA THR A 212 -4.51 -6.99 9.84
C THR A 212 -4.78 -5.61 10.44
N SER A 213 -3.72 -4.81 10.60
CA SER A 213 -3.84 -3.40 10.95
C SER A 213 -3.71 -2.57 9.67
N ILE A 214 -4.77 -1.82 9.32
CA ILE A 214 -4.80 -0.99 8.11
C ILE A 214 -4.84 0.48 8.53
N THR A 215 -3.86 1.25 8.07
CA THR A 215 -3.88 2.71 8.11
C THR A 215 -4.01 3.23 6.68
N SER A 216 -4.78 4.29 6.48
CA SER A 216 -4.88 4.96 5.19
C SER A 216 -4.68 6.45 5.35
N THR A 217 -3.78 7.04 4.58
CA THR A 217 -3.64 8.49 4.50
C THR A 217 -4.12 8.96 3.15
N VAL A 218 -5.15 9.80 3.14
CA VAL A 218 -5.70 10.41 1.94
C VAL A 218 -5.09 11.80 1.79
N TYR A 219 -4.50 12.05 0.63
CA TYR A 219 -3.93 13.32 0.23
C TYR A 219 -4.77 13.96 -0.87
N ASN A 220 -5.28 15.15 -0.61
CA ASN A 220 -6.01 15.93 -1.58
C ASN A 220 -5.09 16.97 -2.24
N TYR A 221 -4.75 16.75 -3.51
CA TYR A 221 -3.95 17.66 -4.31
C TYR A 221 -4.77 18.49 -5.30
N ILE A 222 -6.10 18.39 -5.30
CA ILE A 222 -6.95 19.25 -6.13
C ILE A 222 -7.21 20.61 -5.44
N PRO A 223 -7.40 21.70 -6.21
CA PRO A 223 -7.81 23.00 -5.65
C PRO A 223 -9.09 22.89 -4.81
N GLU A 224 -9.19 23.72 -3.78
CA GLU A 224 -10.28 23.68 -2.78
C GLU A 224 -11.65 23.93 -3.45
N LYS A 225 -12.66 23.12 -3.07
CA LYS A 225 -14.12 23.23 -3.35
C LYS A 225 -14.79 22.26 -4.33
N GLU A 226 -14.18 21.13 -4.72
CA GLU A 226 -14.84 20.23 -5.70
C GLU A 226 -15.21 18.82 -5.20
N MET A 227 -14.70 18.41 -4.04
CA MET A 227 -15.03 17.10 -3.48
C MET A 227 -16.08 17.23 -2.38
N ALA A 228 -17.21 16.53 -2.53
CA ALA A 228 -18.30 16.53 -1.56
C ALA A 228 -18.02 15.51 -0.45
N GLU A 229 -17.62 14.31 -0.86
CA GLU A 229 -17.46 13.16 0.02
C GLU A 229 -16.42 12.21 -0.55
N LEU A 230 -15.64 11.58 0.32
CA LEU A 230 -14.77 10.47 -0.02
C LEU A 230 -14.93 9.38 1.02
N LEU A 231 -14.95 8.14 0.55
CA LEU A 231 -15.14 6.97 1.38
C LEU A 231 -14.07 5.95 1.03
N VAL A 232 -13.22 5.61 1.99
CA VAL A 232 -12.30 4.48 1.86
C VAL A 232 -12.93 3.29 2.57
N THR A 233 -13.11 2.20 1.81
CA THR A 233 -13.81 1.00 2.29
C THR A 233 -12.89 -0.20 2.23
N TYR A 234 -12.77 -0.88 3.38
CA TYR A 234 -12.07 -2.15 3.51
C TYR A 234 -13.06 -3.22 3.97
N PRO A 235 -13.54 -4.08 3.07
CA PRO A 235 -14.53 -5.09 3.41
C PRO A 235 -13.88 -6.30 4.12
N GLY A 236 -14.58 -6.87 5.11
CA GLY A 236 -14.21 -8.17 5.66
C GLY A 236 -15.18 -8.72 6.70
N TYR A 237 -14.67 -9.58 7.58
CA TYR A 237 -15.42 -10.22 8.66
C TYR A 237 -15.13 -9.68 10.08
N GLN A 238 -16.18 -9.58 10.90
CA GLN A 238 -16.15 -9.15 12.31
C GLN A 238 -15.72 -10.26 13.27
N ASN A 239 -16.04 -11.51 12.95
CA ASN A 239 -15.83 -12.67 13.81
C ASN A 239 -15.07 -13.77 13.08
N VAL A 240 -14.18 -14.43 13.81
CA VAL A 240 -13.37 -15.54 13.29
C VAL A 240 -13.26 -16.64 14.33
N THR A 241 -13.08 -17.86 13.84
CA THR A 241 -12.79 -19.03 14.68
C THR A 241 -11.42 -19.58 14.34
N TYR A 242 -10.54 -19.73 15.32
CA TYR A 242 -9.19 -20.29 15.17
C TYR A 242 -9.15 -21.74 15.61
N GLY A 243 -8.46 -22.57 14.83
CA GLY A 243 -8.10 -23.93 15.25
C GLY A 243 -6.81 -23.92 16.06
N LEU A 244 -6.84 -24.43 17.28
CA LEU A 244 -5.66 -24.43 18.15
C LEU A 244 -4.52 -25.33 17.64
N SER A 245 -4.84 -26.34 16.84
CA SER A 245 -3.86 -27.25 16.23
C SER A 245 -3.02 -26.59 15.16
N THR A 246 -3.65 -25.74 14.35
CA THR A 246 -3.02 -25.11 13.19
C THR A 246 -2.53 -23.71 13.48
N GLY A 247 -3.11 -23.04 14.49
CA GLY A 247 -2.89 -21.61 14.72
C GLY A 247 -3.46 -20.75 13.58
N LYS A 248 -4.40 -21.29 12.80
CA LYS A 248 -4.97 -20.63 11.63
C LYS A 248 -6.48 -20.45 11.79
N ILE A 249 -7.00 -19.48 11.04
CA ILE A 249 -8.44 -19.25 10.95
C ILE A 249 -9.10 -20.44 10.24
N SER A 250 -10.12 -20.99 10.87
CA SER A 250 -10.94 -22.11 10.41
C SER A 250 -12.29 -21.67 9.84
N SER A 251 -12.83 -20.53 10.27
CA SER A 251 -14.08 -19.98 9.74
C SER A 251 -14.21 -18.47 10.02
N TYR A 252 -15.11 -17.83 9.25
CA TYR A 252 -15.40 -16.39 9.29
C TYR A 252 -16.91 -16.16 9.44
N SER A 253 -17.34 -15.15 10.19
CA SER A 253 -18.75 -14.73 10.27
C SER A 253 -18.92 -13.25 10.63
N GLY A 254 -20.12 -12.71 10.41
CA GLY A 254 -20.43 -11.29 10.59
C GLY A 254 -19.71 -10.42 9.55
N THR A 255 -20.44 -9.82 8.60
CA THR A 255 -19.82 -8.93 7.61
C THR A 255 -19.70 -7.52 8.16
N SER A 256 -18.53 -6.90 8.05
CA SER A 256 -18.36 -5.46 8.26
C SER A 256 -17.87 -4.78 7.00
N ILE A 257 -18.42 -3.59 6.78
CA ILE A 257 -17.92 -2.63 5.82
C ILE A 257 -17.58 -1.38 6.64
N PRO A 258 -16.44 -1.35 7.36
CA PRO A 258 -15.97 -0.11 7.94
C PRO A 258 -15.69 0.85 6.79
N ALA A 259 -16.53 1.87 6.72
CA ALA A 259 -16.48 2.91 5.71
C ALA A 259 -16.14 4.20 6.46
N GLN A 260 -14.92 4.69 6.28
CA GLN A 260 -14.52 5.97 6.86
C GLN A 260 -14.92 7.07 5.89
N VAL A 261 -15.90 7.87 6.31
CA VAL A 261 -16.44 8.98 5.53
C VAL A 261 -15.60 10.22 5.80
N TRP A 262 -14.96 10.73 4.75
CA TRP A 262 -14.46 12.08 4.70
C TRP A 262 -15.52 12.98 4.10
N SER A 263 -16.14 13.82 4.92
CA SER A 263 -17.12 14.81 4.47
C SER A 263 -16.58 16.23 4.68
N GLY A 264 -16.44 16.99 3.59
CA GLY A 264 -16.52 18.45 3.63
C GLY A 264 -15.42 19.25 4.36
N SER A 265 -14.12 18.96 4.17
CA SER A 265 -13.07 19.88 4.65
C SER A 265 -12.02 20.22 3.59
N ASN A 266 -11.55 21.47 3.60
CA ASN A 266 -10.39 21.95 2.83
C ASN A 266 -9.05 21.36 3.32
N THR A 267 -9.09 20.23 4.03
CA THR A 267 -7.90 19.58 4.59
C THR A 267 -7.16 18.85 3.47
N ARG A 268 -5.89 19.21 3.29
CA ARG A 268 -5.01 18.59 2.29
C ARG A 268 -4.65 17.15 2.61
N GLU A 269 -4.84 16.73 3.86
CA GLU A 269 -4.46 15.42 4.36
C GLU A 269 -5.42 14.96 5.46
N VAL A 270 -5.81 13.69 5.42
CA VAL A 270 -6.55 13.02 6.50
C VAL A 270 -6.00 11.61 6.65
N THR A 271 -5.73 11.20 7.89
CA THR A 271 -5.34 9.82 8.20
C THR A 271 -6.49 9.10 8.88
N PHE A 272 -6.87 7.97 8.31
CA PHE A 272 -7.82 7.02 8.87
C PHE A 272 -7.05 5.87 9.51
N ASN A 273 -7.34 5.62 10.78
CA ASN A 273 -6.97 4.37 11.44
C ASN A 273 -8.17 3.45 11.28
N ASN A 274 -7.98 2.32 10.60
CA ASN A 274 -9.03 1.32 10.42
C ASN A 274 -8.70 0.08 11.24
N PRO A 275 -9.12 0.07 12.52
CA PRO A 275 -9.24 -1.13 13.30
C PRO A 275 -10.08 -2.18 12.59
N GLN A 276 -9.40 -3.21 12.09
CA GLN A 276 -9.95 -4.50 11.72
C GLN A 276 -10.89 -4.55 10.52
N VAL A 277 -10.39 -5.18 9.44
CA VAL A 277 -11.03 -6.41 8.97
C VAL A 277 -10.07 -7.37 8.27
N ILE A 278 -10.12 -8.65 8.66
CA ILE A 278 -9.47 -9.74 7.93
C ILE A 278 -10.21 -9.96 6.61
N HIS A 279 -9.47 -9.94 5.51
CA HIS A 279 -9.91 -10.45 4.23
C HIS A 279 -9.27 -11.82 4.01
N ASN A 280 -10.09 -12.87 3.88
CA ASN A 280 -9.61 -14.09 3.26
C ASN A 280 -9.67 -13.89 1.74
N ASN A 281 -8.52 -13.77 1.09
CA ASN A 281 -8.41 -13.64 -0.36
C ASN A 281 -8.90 -14.89 -1.14
N THR A 282 -9.47 -15.90 -0.47
CA THR A 282 -10.17 -16.99 -1.14
C THR A 282 -11.63 -16.62 -1.43
N SER A 283 -11.85 -15.93 -2.55
CA SER A 283 -13.02 -16.12 -3.43
C SER A 283 -14.39 -16.34 -2.73
N VAL A 284 -14.78 -15.51 -1.76
CA VAL A 284 -16.14 -15.58 -1.21
C VAL A 284 -17.05 -14.63 -1.98
N THR A 285 -18.01 -15.19 -2.72
CA THR A 285 -19.10 -14.47 -3.38
C THR A 285 -19.83 -13.57 -2.37
N GLY A 286 -19.74 -12.25 -2.53
CA GLY A 286 -20.52 -11.27 -1.76
C GLY A 286 -19.71 -10.13 -1.11
N LEU A 287 -18.41 -10.30 -0.88
CA LEU A 287 -17.53 -9.20 -0.45
C LEU A 287 -16.95 -8.50 -1.69
N LYS A 288 -17.19 -7.18 -1.82
CA LYS A 288 -16.55 -6.36 -2.86
C LYS A 288 -15.04 -6.22 -2.54
N ASN A 289 -14.23 -5.82 -3.51
CA ASN A 289 -12.82 -5.50 -3.27
C ASN A 289 -12.69 -4.21 -2.43
N SER A 290 -11.55 -4.00 -1.76
CA SER A 290 -11.18 -2.70 -1.20
C SER A 290 -11.38 -1.60 -2.24
N GLN A 291 -12.04 -0.51 -1.84
CA GLN A 291 -12.41 0.54 -2.79
C GLN A 291 -12.26 1.94 -2.19
N VAL A 292 -11.90 2.88 -3.06
CA VAL A 292 -12.02 4.31 -2.83
C VAL A 292 -13.22 4.81 -3.59
N TRP A 293 -14.21 5.34 -2.89
CA TRP A 293 -15.39 5.95 -3.48
C TRP A 293 -15.31 7.47 -3.28
N ILE A 294 -15.63 8.22 -4.33
CA ILE A 294 -15.59 9.69 -4.31
C ILE A 294 -16.89 10.22 -4.88
N LYS A 295 -17.49 11.17 -4.18
CA LYS A 295 -18.60 11.99 -4.66
C LYS A 295 -18.10 13.40 -4.94
N TRP A 296 -18.30 13.83 -6.17
CA TRP A 296 -17.96 15.17 -6.61
C TRP A 296 -19.08 16.17 -6.32
N ASN A 297 -18.73 17.44 -6.13
CA ASN A 297 -19.69 18.55 -6.06
C ASN A 297 -20.41 18.63 -7.41
N GLY A 298 -21.65 18.15 -7.45
CA GLY A 298 -22.40 17.87 -8.69
C GLY A 298 -23.08 16.50 -8.72
N ASN A 299 -23.04 15.73 -7.63
CA ASN A 299 -23.69 14.42 -7.45
C ASN A 299 -23.16 13.27 -8.33
N THR A 300 -22.10 13.49 -9.11
CA THR A 300 -21.43 12.39 -9.82
C THR A 300 -20.54 11.62 -8.83
N SER A 301 -20.64 10.29 -8.85
CA SER A 301 -19.90 9.41 -7.94
C SER A 301 -19.02 8.46 -8.72
N TYR A 302 -17.83 8.19 -8.22
CA TYR A 302 -16.83 7.31 -8.82
C TYR A 302 -16.37 6.26 -7.82
N SER A 303 -16.20 5.02 -8.27
CA SER A 303 -15.63 3.93 -7.47
C SER A 303 -14.34 3.46 -8.11
N VAL A 304 -13.27 3.47 -7.34
CA VAL A 304 -11.95 3.02 -7.76
C VAL A 304 -11.55 1.79 -6.96
N TYR A 305 -11.19 0.75 -7.70
CA TYR A 305 -10.62 -0.48 -7.16
C TYR A 305 -9.11 -0.47 -7.45
N SER A 306 -8.33 -0.86 -6.45
CA SER A 306 -6.88 -1.01 -6.62
C SER A 306 -6.43 -2.37 -6.09
N ALA A 307 -5.69 -3.10 -6.92
CA ALA A 307 -5.03 -4.33 -6.51
C ALA A 307 -3.93 -4.08 -5.44
N VAL A 308 -3.44 -2.85 -5.30
CA VAL A 308 -2.48 -2.46 -4.25
C VAL A 308 -3.15 -2.51 -2.88
N MET A 309 -4.45 -2.21 -2.79
CA MET A 309 -5.23 -2.29 -1.53
C MET A 309 -5.64 -3.73 -1.18
N ASN A 310 -4.83 -4.72 -1.58
CA ASN A 310 -5.06 -6.10 -1.19
C ASN A 310 -4.66 -6.32 0.27
N ILE A 311 -5.63 -6.75 1.07
CA ILE A 311 -5.47 -6.93 2.51
C ILE A 311 -4.74 -8.25 2.77
N LYS A 312 -3.60 -8.20 3.46
CA LYS A 312 -2.81 -9.38 3.83
C LYS A 312 -3.09 -9.75 5.29
N PRO A 313 -3.59 -10.97 5.61
CA PRO A 313 -3.78 -11.42 6.99
C PRO A 313 -2.49 -11.32 7.80
N GLU A 314 -2.58 -10.92 9.08
CA GLU A 314 -1.44 -10.73 10.01
C GLU A 314 -0.52 -9.52 9.71
N TYR A 315 -0.71 -8.79 8.61
CA TYR A 315 0.18 -7.66 8.27
C TYR A 315 -0.25 -6.35 8.93
N LYS A 316 0.72 -5.46 9.09
CA LYS A 316 0.45 -4.03 9.28
C LYS A 316 0.66 -3.31 7.96
N GLN A 317 -0.41 -2.76 7.39
CA GLN A 317 -0.41 -2.12 6.07
C GLN A 317 -0.75 -0.64 6.20
N HIS A 318 -0.04 0.21 5.45
CA HIS A 318 -0.34 1.63 5.35
C HIS A 318 -0.49 1.99 3.88
N PHE A 319 -1.68 2.42 3.46
CA PHE A 319 -1.95 2.91 2.11
C PHE A 319 -1.96 4.44 2.05
N ASN A 320 -1.17 5.01 1.13
CA ASN A 320 -1.28 6.40 0.74
C ASN A 320 -2.21 6.49 -0.47
N ILE A 321 -3.22 7.35 -0.39
CA ILE A 321 -4.22 7.55 -1.44
C ILE A 321 -4.16 9.02 -1.87
N GLY A 322 -3.59 9.31 -3.02
CA GLY A 322 -3.47 10.65 -3.58
C GLY A 322 -4.55 10.93 -4.62
N ILE A 323 -5.30 12.01 -4.46
CA ILE A 323 -6.26 12.50 -5.46
C ILE A 323 -5.60 13.65 -6.16
N LYS A 324 -5.28 13.47 -7.44
CA LYS A 324 -4.42 14.35 -8.21
C LYS A 324 -5.14 14.79 -9.47
N ARG A 325 -4.81 16.01 -9.90
CA ARG A 325 -5.33 16.61 -11.12
C ARG A 325 -4.21 17.17 -11.97
N CYS A 326 -4.29 16.94 -13.26
CA CYS A 326 -3.34 17.43 -14.23
C CYS A 326 -3.77 18.80 -14.74
N GLY A 327 -2.79 19.70 -14.87
CA GLY A 327 -3.06 21.05 -15.31
C GLY A 327 -1.85 21.95 -15.26
N ALA A 328 -2.09 23.20 -15.63
CA ALA A 328 -1.09 24.24 -15.64
C ALA A 328 -1.74 25.59 -15.32
N TYR A 329 -0.93 26.52 -14.85
CA TYR A 329 -1.37 27.89 -14.61
C TYR A 329 -1.27 28.71 -15.89
N LEU A 330 -2.31 29.49 -16.19
CA LEU A 330 -2.34 30.38 -17.35
C LEU A 330 -2.11 31.85 -16.97
N GLY A 331 -1.98 32.15 -15.69
CA GLY A 331 -1.83 33.51 -15.17
C GLY A 331 -0.58 33.70 -14.31
N PRO A 332 -0.09 34.95 -14.20
CA PRO A 332 1.13 35.27 -13.46
C PRO A 332 1.02 34.83 -12.00
N ASN A 333 2.17 34.52 -11.39
CA ASN A 333 2.28 34.02 -10.02
C ASN A 333 1.48 32.74 -9.74
N ASN A 334 1.42 31.82 -10.72
CA ASN A 334 0.63 30.59 -10.64
C ASN A 334 -0.85 30.87 -10.31
N THR A 335 -1.46 31.79 -11.06
CA THR A 335 -2.92 32.04 -11.02
C THR A 335 -3.61 31.43 -12.25
N MET A 336 -4.94 31.39 -12.26
CA MET A 336 -5.74 30.82 -13.36
C MET A 336 -5.32 29.38 -13.70
N TRP A 337 -5.47 28.49 -12.72
CA TRP A 337 -5.31 27.05 -12.96
C TRP A 337 -6.31 26.60 -14.02
N LYS A 338 -5.83 25.83 -15.00
CA LYS A 338 -6.66 25.22 -16.03
C LYS A 338 -6.30 23.74 -16.17
N GLU A 339 -7.34 22.93 -16.26
CA GLU A 339 -7.25 21.48 -16.35
C GLU A 339 -6.80 21.03 -17.73
N PHE A 340 -5.84 20.10 -17.75
CA PHE A 340 -5.41 19.40 -18.94
C PHE A 340 -5.63 17.92 -18.74
N MET A 341 -5.93 17.19 -19.82
CA MET A 341 -5.92 15.73 -19.76
C MET A 341 -4.56 15.24 -19.24
N CYS A 342 -4.57 14.23 -18.37
CA CYS A 342 -3.37 13.64 -17.79
C CYS A 342 -2.53 12.83 -18.79
N HIS A 343 -3.14 12.36 -19.87
CA HIS A 343 -2.45 11.67 -20.97
C HIS A 343 -2.65 12.38 -22.32
N ASN A 344 -1.72 12.16 -23.26
CA ASN A 344 -1.94 12.56 -24.65
C ASN A 344 -3.17 11.82 -25.20
N LEU A 345 -3.93 12.44 -26.10
CA LEU A 345 -5.11 11.81 -26.67
C LEU A 345 -4.71 10.53 -27.44
N GLY A 346 -5.38 9.41 -27.16
CA GLY A 346 -5.07 8.10 -27.75
C GLY A 346 -3.97 7.30 -27.04
N ALA A 347 -3.55 7.73 -25.83
CA ALA A 347 -2.59 7.02 -24.99
C ALA A 347 -3.24 5.93 -24.11
N ASN A 348 -2.42 5.09 -23.47
CA ASN A 348 -2.88 4.18 -22.42
C ASN A 348 -3.13 4.94 -21.11
N THR A 349 -4.39 5.16 -20.77
CA THR A 349 -4.81 5.89 -19.57
C THR A 349 -4.68 5.10 -18.26
N ASN A 350 -4.35 3.80 -18.33
CA ASN A 350 -4.06 2.99 -17.14
C ASN A 350 -2.59 3.12 -16.68
N ALA A 351 -1.71 3.67 -17.53
CA ALA A 351 -0.34 3.94 -17.16
C ALA A 351 -0.24 5.22 -16.31
N ASP A 352 0.80 5.33 -15.48
CA ASP A 352 1.06 6.54 -14.69
C ASP A 352 1.20 7.77 -15.63
N PRO A 353 0.41 8.84 -15.48
CA PRO A 353 0.50 10.00 -16.37
C PRO A 353 1.81 10.79 -16.24
N PHE A 354 2.61 10.51 -15.22
CA PHE A 354 3.92 11.13 -14.98
C PHE A 354 5.10 10.17 -15.24
N ILE A 355 4.87 9.00 -15.84
CA ILE A 355 5.96 8.11 -16.26
C ILE A 355 6.46 8.48 -17.68
N PRO A 356 7.74 8.80 -17.87
CA PRO A 356 8.27 9.03 -19.20
C PRO A 356 8.41 7.68 -19.90
N ALA A 357 7.38 7.28 -20.63
CA ALA A 357 7.30 6.00 -21.33
C ALA A 357 6.47 6.11 -22.61
N GLY A 358 6.79 5.24 -23.58
CA GLY A 358 6.06 5.16 -24.85
C GLY A 358 4.57 4.90 -24.65
N THR A 359 4.19 4.18 -23.58
CA THR A 359 2.79 3.86 -23.28
C THR A 359 1.88 5.08 -23.14
N ILE A 360 2.45 6.28 -22.92
CA ILE A 360 1.69 7.52 -22.76
C ILE A 360 1.92 8.58 -23.85
N HIS A 361 2.55 8.21 -24.97
CA HIS A 361 2.82 9.12 -26.09
C HIS A 361 1.57 9.57 -26.86
N GLY A 362 0.50 8.78 -26.83
CA GLY A 362 -0.73 9.06 -27.55
C GLY A 362 -0.62 8.90 -29.07
N ALA A 363 -1.74 9.17 -29.73
CA ALA A 363 -1.86 9.15 -31.18
C ALA A 363 -1.33 10.46 -31.81
N LYS A 364 -1.09 10.41 -33.13
CA LYS A 364 -0.72 11.55 -33.96
C LYS A 364 -1.86 11.94 -34.88
N TYR A 365 -2.09 13.24 -35.01
CA TYR A 365 -3.16 13.83 -35.81
C TYR A 365 -2.58 14.88 -36.74
N SER A 366 -2.94 14.89 -38.02
CA SER A 366 -2.77 16.09 -38.85
C SER A 366 -3.70 17.19 -38.36
N TRP A 367 -3.34 18.45 -38.62
CA TRP A 367 -4.14 19.55 -38.10
C TRP A 367 -5.55 19.53 -38.72
N GLY A 368 -6.57 19.67 -37.88
CA GLY A 368 -7.97 19.60 -38.28
C GLY A 368 -8.55 18.18 -38.44
N ALA A 369 -7.78 17.13 -38.13
CA ALA A 369 -8.19 15.74 -38.31
C ALA A 369 -9.02 15.20 -37.13
N GLN A 370 -9.99 14.34 -37.44
CA GLN A 370 -10.69 13.55 -36.43
C GLN A 370 -9.92 12.28 -36.04
N THR A 371 -10.27 11.68 -34.91
CA THR A 371 -9.80 10.35 -34.53
C THR A 371 -10.19 9.32 -35.60
N ASN A 372 -9.25 8.48 -36.00
CA ASN A 372 -9.40 7.46 -37.06
C ASN A 372 -9.60 7.99 -38.48
N GLU A 373 -9.35 9.28 -38.74
CA GLU A 373 -9.42 9.81 -40.10
C GLU A 373 -8.29 9.24 -40.99
N ALA A 374 -8.68 8.61 -42.11
CA ALA A 374 -7.75 7.97 -43.03
C ALA A 374 -6.69 8.94 -43.58
N GLY A 375 -5.43 8.50 -43.60
CA GLY A 375 -4.30 9.28 -44.09
C GLY A 375 -3.86 10.46 -43.21
N ARG A 376 -4.59 10.76 -42.11
CA ARG A 376 -4.35 11.91 -41.22
C ARG A 376 -4.27 11.56 -39.73
N TYR A 377 -4.58 10.33 -39.36
CA TYR A 377 -4.52 9.83 -37.99
C TYR A 377 -3.60 8.61 -37.90
N VAL A 378 -2.79 8.56 -36.85
CA VAL A 378 -1.97 7.38 -36.52
C VAL A 378 -2.12 7.06 -35.04
N SER A 379 -2.64 5.87 -34.72
CA SER A 379 -2.76 5.38 -33.34
C SER A 379 -1.39 5.26 -32.68
N GLN A 380 -1.32 5.31 -31.34
CA GLN A 380 -0.04 5.15 -30.61
C GLN A 380 0.70 3.87 -31.00
N ALA A 381 -0.02 2.75 -31.14
CA ALA A 381 0.58 1.47 -31.52
C ALA A 381 1.22 1.52 -32.92
N ASN A 382 0.54 2.13 -33.89
CA ASN A 382 1.09 2.31 -35.23
C ASN A 382 2.21 3.37 -35.24
N ASP A 383 2.13 4.38 -34.37
CA ASP A 383 3.16 5.41 -34.17
C ASP A 383 4.51 4.77 -33.81
N GLN A 384 4.45 3.84 -32.86
CA GLN A 384 5.61 3.15 -32.30
C GLN A 384 6.07 1.95 -33.11
N GLY A 385 5.14 1.30 -33.82
CA GLY A 385 5.44 0.12 -34.64
C GLY A 385 6.05 0.41 -36.01
N ASN A 386 5.96 1.65 -36.51
CA ASN A 386 6.48 2.03 -37.82
C ASN A 386 7.10 3.43 -37.82
N SER A 387 8.43 3.50 -37.91
CA SER A 387 9.17 4.76 -38.05
C SER A 387 9.25 5.28 -39.50
N GLY A 388 9.01 4.42 -40.49
CA GLY A 388 9.09 4.76 -41.91
C GLY A 388 7.85 5.48 -42.45
N ALA A 389 7.83 5.67 -43.76
CA ALA A 389 6.69 6.24 -44.49
C ALA A 389 5.41 5.40 -44.30
N ILE A 390 4.26 6.06 -44.40
CA ILE A 390 2.93 5.45 -44.31
C ILE A 390 2.28 5.52 -45.69
N ALA A 391 1.90 4.36 -46.23
CA ALA A 391 1.15 4.29 -47.47
C ALA A 391 -0.22 4.97 -47.33
N GLY A 392 -0.59 5.79 -48.31
CA GLY A 392 -1.85 6.56 -48.27
C GLY A 392 -1.82 7.78 -47.35
N TRP A 393 -0.63 8.28 -46.98
CA TRP A 393 -0.50 9.54 -46.26
C TRP A 393 -1.10 10.70 -47.06
N ASP A 394 -1.97 11.49 -46.42
CA ASP A 394 -2.61 12.63 -47.07
C ASP A 394 -1.78 13.90 -46.83
N SER A 395 -1.07 14.33 -47.87
CA SER A 395 -0.24 15.54 -47.85
C SER A 395 -1.03 16.82 -48.15
N THR A 396 -2.36 16.80 -48.05
CA THR A 396 -3.24 17.95 -48.34
C THR A 396 -3.68 18.61 -47.05
N ALA A 397 -3.34 19.90 -46.89
CA ALA A 397 -3.70 20.68 -45.72
C ALA A 397 -5.23 20.84 -45.61
N LYS A 398 -5.76 20.68 -44.40
CA LYS A 398 -7.16 20.94 -44.13
C LYS A 398 -7.49 22.43 -44.10
N ALA A 399 -8.73 22.73 -44.47
CA ALA A 399 -9.28 24.08 -44.50
C ALA A 399 -9.33 24.73 -43.12
N ASP A 400 -9.28 26.06 -43.11
CA ASP A 400 -9.47 26.87 -41.92
C ASP A 400 -10.81 26.55 -41.24
N GLY A 401 -10.85 26.69 -39.92
CA GLY A 401 -12.04 26.33 -39.13
C GLY A 401 -12.23 24.83 -38.94
N SER A 402 -11.35 23.97 -39.46
CA SER A 402 -11.36 22.54 -39.10
C SER A 402 -11.16 22.39 -37.59
N TRP A 403 -10.19 23.07 -36.99
CA TRP A 403 -10.19 23.38 -35.55
C TRP A 403 -10.29 24.89 -35.36
N SER A 404 -10.73 25.33 -34.18
CA SER A 404 -11.04 26.73 -33.90
C SER A 404 -10.68 27.10 -32.46
N ASP A 405 -10.16 28.31 -32.28
CA ASP A 405 -9.87 28.89 -30.96
C ASP A 405 -11.14 29.31 -30.21
N THR A 406 -12.23 29.57 -30.94
CA THR A 406 -13.45 30.14 -30.34
C THR A 406 -14.36 29.07 -29.77
N ASN A 407 -14.52 27.95 -30.47
CA ASN A 407 -15.43 26.89 -30.09
C ASN A 407 -14.89 25.52 -30.51
N LYS A 408 -15.19 24.48 -29.73
CA LYS A 408 -14.95 23.11 -30.12
C LYS A 408 -15.73 22.78 -31.41
N THR A 409 -15.01 22.41 -32.46
CA THR A 409 -15.61 22.03 -33.75
C THR A 409 -15.95 20.54 -33.77
N ALA A 410 -16.73 20.10 -34.76
CA ALA A 410 -16.98 18.68 -34.98
C ALA A 410 -15.69 17.87 -35.32
N ASN A 411 -14.64 18.53 -35.79
CA ASN A 411 -13.36 17.91 -36.11
C ASN A 411 -12.38 17.88 -34.93
N ASP A 412 -12.65 18.61 -33.84
CA ASP A 412 -11.81 18.60 -32.65
C ASP A 412 -11.91 17.22 -31.96
N PRO A 413 -10.81 16.42 -31.94
CA PRO A 413 -10.84 15.04 -31.49
C PRO A 413 -10.89 14.88 -29.96
N CYS A 414 -10.81 15.97 -29.19
CA CYS A 414 -10.87 15.90 -27.73
C CYS A 414 -12.24 15.39 -27.25
N PRO A 415 -12.32 14.74 -26.07
CA PRO A 415 -13.61 14.30 -25.52
C PRO A 415 -14.51 15.48 -25.13
N THR A 416 -15.78 15.21 -24.87
CA THR A 416 -16.75 16.21 -24.35
C THR A 416 -16.22 16.88 -23.08
N GLY A 417 -16.37 18.20 -22.97
CA GLY A 417 -15.84 19.00 -21.87
C GLY A 417 -14.37 19.42 -22.06
N TYR A 418 -13.76 19.00 -23.17
CA TYR A 418 -12.37 19.31 -23.52
C TYR A 418 -12.25 19.73 -24.98
N ARG A 419 -11.24 20.54 -25.27
CA ARG A 419 -10.87 21.00 -26.62
C ARG A 419 -9.36 21.02 -26.81
N LEU A 420 -8.91 21.31 -28.02
CA LEU A 420 -7.51 21.68 -28.22
C LEU A 420 -7.19 23.00 -27.49
N PRO A 421 -5.98 23.11 -26.90
CA PRO A 421 -5.48 24.39 -26.41
C PRO A 421 -5.23 25.36 -27.57
N THR A 422 -5.41 26.64 -27.33
CA THR A 422 -4.99 27.71 -28.24
C THR A 422 -3.48 27.93 -28.13
N THR A 423 -2.89 28.62 -29.13
CA THR A 423 -1.48 29.04 -29.04
C THR A 423 -1.26 29.97 -27.85
N ALA A 424 -2.21 30.85 -27.54
CA ALA A 424 -2.11 31.76 -26.40
C ALA A 424 -2.11 31.01 -25.07
N GLU A 425 -2.91 29.95 -24.93
CA GLU A 425 -2.91 29.10 -23.73
C GLU A 425 -1.58 28.35 -23.58
N TRP A 426 -1.03 27.79 -24.67
CA TRP A 426 0.30 27.19 -24.61
C TRP A 426 1.38 28.19 -24.23
N GLN A 427 1.31 29.42 -24.75
CA GLN A 427 2.25 30.48 -24.37
C GLN A 427 2.10 30.83 -22.89
N ALA A 428 0.87 30.93 -22.39
CA ALA A 428 0.61 31.16 -20.98
C ALA A 428 1.14 30.03 -20.09
N VAL A 429 1.10 28.77 -20.55
CA VAL A 429 1.74 27.65 -19.82
C VAL A 429 3.25 27.87 -19.70
N ILE A 430 3.92 28.34 -20.76
CA ILE A 430 5.36 28.63 -20.76
C ILE A 430 5.67 29.76 -19.76
N ASP A 431 4.90 30.84 -19.81
CA ASP A 431 5.21 32.07 -19.08
C ASP A 431 4.95 31.96 -17.58
N ASN A 432 4.02 31.09 -17.17
CA ASN A 432 3.46 31.08 -15.81
C ASN A 432 3.76 29.81 -15.00
N ASN A 433 4.60 28.90 -15.50
CA ASN A 433 4.94 27.66 -14.80
C ASN A 433 6.45 27.39 -14.83
N ASN A 434 6.90 26.57 -13.88
CA ASN A 434 8.28 26.08 -13.86
C ASN A 434 8.40 24.86 -14.75
N ILE A 435 9.49 24.77 -15.53
CA ILE A 435 9.73 23.65 -16.44
C ILE A 435 10.83 22.74 -15.90
N GLU A 436 10.61 21.44 -15.96
CA GLU A 436 11.62 20.41 -15.73
C GLU A 436 11.74 19.51 -16.97
N ARG A 437 12.97 19.12 -17.28
CA ARG A 437 13.31 18.28 -18.43
C ARG A 437 13.95 16.99 -17.94
N VAL A 438 13.44 15.85 -18.41
CA VAL A 438 13.93 14.51 -18.05
C VAL A 438 14.13 13.70 -19.33
N GLY A 439 15.17 12.87 -19.35
CA GLY A 439 15.54 12.02 -20.47
C GLY A 439 16.87 12.41 -21.10
N THR A 440 17.27 11.66 -22.12
CA THR A 440 18.52 11.86 -22.85
C THR A 440 18.44 12.96 -23.89
N TRP A 441 17.21 13.31 -24.34
CA TRP A 441 16.97 14.28 -25.40
C TRP A 441 17.74 13.95 -26.68
N THR A 442 17.70 12.67 -27.05
CA THR A 442 18.33 12.13 -28.23
C THR A 442 17.36 11.23 -28.98
N HIS A 443 17.45 11.20 -30.30
CA HIS A 443 16.69 10.28 -31.12
C HIS A 443 17.34 8.87 -31.08
N ASP A 444 17.16 8.19 -29.94
CA ASP A 444 17.77 6.89 -29.64
C ASP A 444 16.74 5.74 -29.57
N GLY A 445 15.47 6.05 -29.85
CA GLY A 445 14.36 5.10 -29.75
C GLY A 445 13.90 4.82 -28.31
N ASN A 446 14.52 5.43 -27.31
CA ASN A 446 14.10 5.30 -25.92
C ASN A 446 12.98 6.31 -25.63
N PHE A 447 11.78 5.82 -25.33
CA PHE A 447 10.61 6.65 -25.03
C PHE A 447 10.61 7.22 -23.60
N VAL A 448 11.78 7.64 -23.10
CA VAL A 448 12.02 8.06 -21.70
C VAL A 448 12.27 9.56 -21.55
N THR A 449 12.00 10.35 -22.60
CA THR A 449 12.16 11.81 -22.60
C THR A 449 10.81 12.51 -22.43
N ALA A 450 10.74 13.44 -21.48
CA ALA A 450 9.54 14.21 -21.21
C ALA A 450 9.85 15.60 -20.64
N LEU A 451 8.89 16.50 -20.81
CA LEU A 451 8.85 17.81 -20.19
C LEU A 451 7.77 17.83 -19.11
N TYR A 452 8.14 18.21 -17.90
CA TYR A 452 7.23 18.39 -16.78
C TYR A 452 6.96 19.86 -16.55
N ILE A 453 5.68 20.20 -16.39
CA ILE A 453 5.21 21.46 -15.86
C ILE A 453 5.13 21.32 -14.34
N LYS A 454 5.64 22.32 -13.62
CA LYS A 454 5.65 22.36 -12.16
C LYS A 454 5.05 23.65 -11.64
N ASN A 455 4.41 23.56 -10.47
CA ASN A 455 3.98 24.73 -9.71
C ASN A 455 5.15 25.40 -8.96
N SER A 456 4.87 26.50 -8.26
CA SER A 456 5.84 27.23 -7.43
C SER A 456 6.41 26.40 -6.28
N ALA A 457 5.66 25.41 -5.78
CA ALA A 457 6.13 24.46 -4.77
C ALA A 457 7.02 23.34 -5.34
N GLY A 458 7.29 23.34 -6.65
CA GLY A 458 8.13 22.35 -7.32
C GLY A 458 7.44 21.01 -7.58
N GLN A 459 6.13 20.90 -7.39
CA GLN A 459 5.37 19.69 -7.67
C GLN A 459 5.05 19.61 -9.17
N ARG A 460 5.22 18.42 -9.76
CA ARG A 460 4.86 18.15 -11.17
C ARG A 460 3.34 18.13 -11.31
N THR A 461 2.81 18.96 -12.21
CA THR A 461 1.37 19.16 -12.43
C THR A 461 0.89 18.72 -13.80
N LEU A 462 1.77 18.65 -14.79
CA LEU A 462 1.48 18.10 -16.12
C LEU A 462 2.77 17.51 -16.70
N MET A 463 2.65 16.42 -17.45
CA MET A 463 3.77 15.85 -18.20
C MET A 463 3.44 15.78 -19.69
N LEU A 464 4.36 16.26 -20.52
CA LEU A 464 4.32 16.19 -21.97
C LEU A 464 5.46 15.30 -22.49
N PRO A 465 5.17 14.09 -23.00
CA PRO A 465 6.19 13.27 -23.64
C PRO A 465 6.83 13.94 -24.87
N ALA A 466 8.13 13.73 -25.08
CA ALA A 466 8.83 14.11 -26.32
C ALA A 466 8.56 13.06 -27.42
N ALA A 467 7.31 13.00 -27.88
CA ALA A 467 6.82 11.93 -28.75
C ALA A 467 7.13 12.13 -30.24
N GLY A 468 7.94 13.12 -30.62
CA GLY A 468 8.25 13.44 -32.01
C GLY A 468 7.02 13.87 -32.83
N ARG A 469 7.17 13.83 -34.16
CA ARG A 469 6.11 14.12 -35.13
C ARG A 469 6.20 13.21 -36.34
N ARG A 470 5.13 13.14 -37.14
CA ARG A 470 5.17 12.54 -38.48
C ARG A 470 5.20 13.61 -39.56
N PHE A 471 6.08 13.44 -40.55
CA PHE A 471 6.24 14.39 -41.65
C PHE A 471 5.04 14.38 -42.59
N GLY A 472 4.65 15.57 -43.03
CA GLY A 472 3.50 15.74 -43.92
C GLY A 472 3.71 15.24 -45.36
N SER A 473 4.94 14.96 -45.77
CA SER A 473 5.26 14.44 -47.11
C SER A 473 4.90 12.98 -47.30
N ASP A 474 5.12 12.15 -46.28
CA ASP A 474 5.04 10.69 -46.39
C ASP A 474 4.67 9.99 -45.07
N GLY A 475 4.43 10.73 -44.00
CA GLY A 475 4.12 10.18 -42.67
C GLY A 475 5.31 9.62 -41.90
N SER A 476 6.54 9.76 -42.40
CA SER A 476 7.74 9.25 -41.71
C SER A 476 7.92 9.89 -40.34
N LEU A 477 8.34 9.09 -39.36
CA LEU A 477 8.49 9.53 -37.96
C LEU A 477 9.79 10.31 -37.79
N TYR A 478 9.70 11.44 -37.08
CA TYR A 478 10.82 12.36 -36.87
C TYR A 478 11.02 12.68 -35.39
N SER A 479 12.28 12.54 -34.96
CA SER A 479 12.79 12.93 -33.64
C SER A 479 11.98 12.48 -32.40
N PRO A 480 11.41 11.25 -32.31
CA PRO A 480 10.94 10.73 -31.04
C PRO A 480 12.12 10.64 -30.05
N GLY A 481 11.88 11.04 -28.80
CA GLY A 481 12.90 11.09 -27.74
C GLY A 481 13.74 12.37 -27.71
N ASP A 482 13.67 13.20 -28.76
CA ASP A 482 14.46 14.43 -28.94
C ASP A 482 13.59 15.70 -28.87
N PHE A 483 12.43 15.69 -29.55
CA PHE A 483 11.49 16.82 -29.54
C PHE A 483 10.05 16.41 -29.18
N GLY A 484 9.35 17.30 -28.49
CA GLY A 484 7.90 17.26 -28.32
C GLY A 484 7.21 18.25 -29.25
N TYR A 485 6.17 17.78 -29.93
CA TYR A 485 5.33 18.60 -30.82
C TYR A 485 3.86 18.39 -30.50
N TYR A 486 3.17 19.49 -30.24
CA TYR A 486 1.76 19.51 -29.83
C TYR A 486 0.99 20.52 -30.65
N TRP A 487 -0.19 20.12 -31.13
CA TRP A 487 -1.06 21.05 -31.84
C TRP A 487 -1.70 22.08 -30.90
N SER A 488 -1.97 23.25 -31.46
CA SER A 488 -3.01 24.15 -30.98
C SER A 488 -4.19 24.20 -31.96
N SER A 489 -5.33 24.69 -31.48
CA SER A 489 -6.49 25.02 -32.33
C SER A 489 -6.26 26.26 -33.20
N SER A 490 -5.24 27.07 -32.90
CA SER A 490 -5.00 28.33 -33.59
C SER A 490 -4.49 28.07 -34.99
N TYR A 491 -5.13 28.64 -35.99
CA TYR A 491 -4.69 28.55 -37.38
C TYR A 491 -3.96 29.83 -37.80
N GLY A 492 -2.84 29.66 -38.50
CA GLY A 492 -2.19 30.73 -39.23
C GLY A 492 -2.69 30.80 -40.68
N ILE A 493 -2.05 31.60 -41.53
CA ILE A 493 -2.29 31.55 -42.98
C ILE A 493 -1.92 30.15 -43.48
N SER A 494 -2.88 29.46 -44.11
CA SER A 494 -2.67 28.11 -44.66
C SER A 494 -1.40 28.04 -45.52
N PRO A 495 -0.55 27.00 -45.37
CA PRO A 495 -0.84 25.68 -44.80
C PRO A 495 -0.27 25.44 -43.40
N VAL A 496 -0.15 26.49 -42.56
CA VAL A 496 0.39 26.32 -41.20
C VAL A 496 -0.65 26.55 -40.09
N ALA A 497 -0.38 25.97 -38.93
CA ALA A 497 -1.16 26.15 -37.71
C ALA A 497 -0.25 26.19 -36.48
N GLY A 498 -0.77 26.72 -35.37
CA GLY A 498 -0.02 26.89 -34.14
C GLY A 498 0.36 25.57 -33.49
N THR A 499 1.53 25.56 -32.87
CA THR A 499 2.13 24.41 -32.22
C THR A 499 2.88 24.83 -30.97
N LEU A 500 2.90 23.95 -29.96
CA LEU A 500 3.91 23.97 -28.92
C LEU A 500 5.04 23.02 -29.34
N VAL A 501 6.28 23.52 -29.27
CA VAL A 501 7.49 22.75 -29.54
C VAL A 501 8.48 22.89 -28.39
N PHE A 502 9.09 21.78 -27.99
CA PHE A 502 10.14 21.78 -26.98
C PHE A 502 11.22 20.74 -27.27
N GLY A 503 12.42 21.04 -26.79
CA GLY A 503 13.60 20.17 -26.82
C GLY A 503 14.44 20.33 -25.56
N SER A 504 15.69 19.86 -25.61
CA SER A 504 16.62 19.83 -24.47
C SER A 504 16.87 21.19 -23.80
N THR A 505 16.83 22.27 -24.57
CA THR A 505 17.19 23.62 -24.09
C THR A 505 16.10 24.67 -24.29
N SER A 506 15.08 24.39 -25.09
CA SER A 506 14.06 25.37 -25.46
C SER A 506 12.64 24.84 -25.35
N ILE A 507 11.69 25.77 -25.23
CA ILE A 507 10.26 25.55 -25.33
C ILE A 507 9.67 26.84 -25.91
N SER A 508 8.81 26.73 -26.91
CA SER A 508 8.22 27.88 -27.58
C SER A 508 6.93 27.50 -28.29
N THR A 509 6.06 28.49 -28.49
CA THR A 509 4.99 28.38 -29.48
C THR A 509 5.49 28.81 -30.86
N THR A 510 5.08 28.10 -31.91
CA THR A 510 5.47 28.40 -33.30
C THR A 510 4.44 27.84 -34.28
N ASN A 511 4.70 27.96 -35.59
CA ASN A 511 3.85 27.41 -36.64
C ASN A 511 4.39 26.08 -37.17
N GLY A 512 3.51 25.09 -37.32
CA GLY A 512 3.79 23.81 -37.96
C GLY A 512 2.95 23.61 -39.23
N ASN A 513 3.48 22.89 -40.22
CA ASN A 513 2.71 22.53 -41.41
C ASN A 513 1.55 21.59 -41.04
N ARG A 514 0.33 21.95 -41.43
CA ARG A 514 -0.91 21.22 -41.12
C ARG A 514 -0.92 19.78 -41.60
N THR A 515 -0.08 19.43 -42.59
CA THR A 515 0.05 18.07 -43.12
C THR A 515 0.89 17.16 -42.22
N ASN A 516 1.75 17.72 -41.36
CA ASN A 516 2.43 16.93 -40.33
C ASN A 516 1.40 16.34 -39.36
N ALA A 517 1.71 15.22 -38.72
CA ALA A 517 0.90 14.73 -37.61
C ALA A 517 1.63 14.87 -36.27
N LEU A 518 0.99 15.56 -35.32
CA LEU A 518 1.54 15.89 -34.00
C LEU A 518 0.67 15.31 -32.89
N SER A 519 1.18 15.35 -31.66
CA SER A 519 0.43 14.94 -30.48
C SER A 519 -0.67 15.95 -30.15
N VAL A 520 -1.75 15.48 -29.54
CA VAL A 520 -2.82 16.33 -28.99
C VAL A 520 -2.88 16.14 -27.48
N ARG A 521 -2.88 17.25 -26.75
CA ARG A 521 -3.08 17.30 -25.30
C ARG A 521 -4.22 18.26 -25.01
N CYS A 522 -5.39 17.71 -24.70
CA CYS A 522 -6.60 18.51 -24.56
C CYS A 522 -6.62 19.30 -23.25
N ILE A 523 -7.26 20.45 -23.28
CA ILE A 523 -7.54 21.35 -22.16
C ILE A 523 -9.06 21.39 -21.92
N ALA A 524 -9.50 21.59 -20.69
CA ALA A 524 -10.93 21.75 -20.39
C ALA A 524 -11.53 22.95 -21.15
N GLU A 525 -12.79 22.84 -21.60
CA GLU A 525 -13.49 23.92 -22.33
C GLU A 525 -13.57 25.23 -21.55
#